data_AF-A0A875S9E3-F1
#
_entry.id   AF-A0A875S9E3-F1
#
_cell.length_a   1.000
_cell.length_b   1.000
_cell.length_c   1.000
_cell.angle_alpha   90.00
_cell.angle_beta   90.00
_cell.angle_gamma   90.00
#
_symmetry.space_group_name_H-M   'P 1'
#
loop_
_entity.id
_entity.type
_entity.pdbx_description
1 polymer ?
#
loop_
_entity_poly.entity_id
_entity_poly.type
_entity_poly.pdbx_seq_one_letter_code
_entity_poly.pdbx_strand_id
1 'polypeptide(L)'
;MLSEDLIESYRTVFDSAVDHRLVNELCAGKLADKTLLIYLVQDVKYFNLYMKIVLKTAYLCPDEAATIRFGKQVGFISNDENDYFERTIDLLCGRDSSLERYVNDKSFVLDEVKQYLSLLTRLTTRLQDYSYDQMVTYLWTTEVVYLRWAQKALKDPNVPSDLHWRLKGSLGKP
;
A
#
# COMPACT_ATOMS: atom_id res chain seq x y z
N MET A 1 19.78 15.58 -4.49
CA MET A 1 18.34 15.93 -4.60
C MET A 1 17.74 15.40 -3.33
N LEU A 2 16.99 16.20 -2.56
CA LEU A 2 16.61 15.86 -1.17
C LEU A 2 16.00 14.44 -1.00
N SER A 3 15.23 13.97 -1.99
CA SER A 3 14.66 12.62 -2.00
C SER A 3 15.71 11.50 -2.14
N GLU A 4 16.72 11.68 -2.98
CA GLU A 4 17.84 10.72 -3.10
C GLU A 4 18.72 10.74 -1.84
N ASP A 5 18.95 11.92 -1.28
CA ASP A 5 19.74 12.08 -0.06
C ASP A 5 19.04 11.38 1.14
N LEU A 6 17.70 11.41 1.18
CA LEU A 6 16.89 10.68 2.16
C LEU A 6 17.00 9.17 1.98
N ILE A 7 16.93 8.65 0.75
CA ILE A 7 17.13 7.21 0.48
C ILE A 7 18.53 6.79 0.89
N GLU A 8 19.57 7.54 0.51
CA GLU A 8 20.96 7.22 0.86
C GLU A 8 21.15 7.16 2.37
N SER A 9 20.61 8.15 3.09
CA SER A 9 20.71 8.24 4.56
C SER A 9 20.07 7.05 5.28
N TYR A 10 19.08 6.40 4.67
CA TYR A 10 18.35 5.25 5.23
C TYR A 10 18.46 3.99 4.35
N ARG A 11 19.53 3.90 3.54
CA ARG A 11 19.70 2.87 2.51
C ARG A 11 19.46 1.46 3.02
N THR A 12 20.07 1.09 4.15
CA THR A 12 19.92 -0.24 4.74
C THR A 12 18.47 -0.60 5.02
N VAL A 13 17.70 0.33 5.61
CA VAL A 13 16.28 0.11 5.93
C VAL A 13 15.45 0.08 4.66
N PHE A 14 15.73 1.00 3.73
CA PHE A 14 15.06 1.07 2.44
C PHE A 14 15.22 -0.22 1.64
N ASP A 15 16.45 -0.67 1.45
CA ASP A 15 16.80 -1.90 0.72
C ASP A 15 16.16 -3.12 1.40
N SER A 16 16.15 -3.18 2.74
CA SER A 16 15.47 -4.27 3.46
C SER A 16 13.96 -4.33 3.20
N ALA A 17 13.31 -3.19 2.95
CA ALA A 17 11.89 -3.12 2.63
C ALA A 17 11.59 -3.44 1.16
N VAL A 18 12.47 -3.05 0.23
CA VAL A 18 12.26 -3.29 -1.21
C VAL A 18 12.75 -4.66 -1.69
N ASP A 19 13.65 -5.30 -0.94
CA ASP A 19 14.28 -6.58 -1.30
C ASP A 19 13.80 -7.74 -0.41
N HIS A 20 12.85 -7.50 0.50
CA HIS A 20 12.35 -8.50 1.41
C HIS A 20 11.76 -9.71 0.66
N ARG A 21 11.97 -10.92 1.19
CA ARG A 21 11.46 -12.17 0.60
C ARG A 21 9.96 -12.11 0.31
N LEU A 22 9.18 -11.58 1.26
CA LEU A 22 7.72 -11.45 1.12
C LEU A 22 7.34 -10.68 -0.15
N VAL A 23 8.04 -9.57 -0.42
CA VAL A 23 7.79 -8.71 -1.59
C VAL A 23 8.20 -9.41 -2.87
N ASN A 24 9.38 -10.04 -2.89
CA ASN A 24 9.84 -10.78 -4.06
C ASN A 24 8.87 -11.92 -4.41
N GLU A 25 8.37 -12.67 -3.42
CA GLU A 25 7.38 -13.72 -3.62
C GLU A 25 6.01 -13.17 -4.05
N LEU A 26 5.56 -12.05 -3.46
CA LEU A 26 4.33 -11.36 -3.83
C LEU A 26 4.37 -10.91 -5.30
N CYS A 27 5.40 -10.16 -5.66
CA CYS A 27 5.62 -9.65 -7.01
C CYS A 27 5.89 -10.75 -8.05
N ALA A 28 6.34 -11.94 -7.63
CA ALA A 28 6.48 -13.09 -8.52
C ALA A 28 5.21 -13.95 -8.63
N GLY A 29 4.16 -13.65 -7.85
CA GLY A 29 2.96 -14.48 -7.76
C GLY A 29 3.20 -15.85 -7.13
N LYS A 30 4.21 -15.97 -6.25
CA LYS A 30 4.63 -17.21 -5.58
C LYS A 30 4.34 -17.21 -4.08
N LEU A 31 3.84 -16.11 -3.54
CA LEU A 31 3.51 -15.99 -2.12
C LEU A 31 2.38 -16.96 -1.77
N ALA A 32 2.57 -17.75 -0.71
CA ALA A 32 1.56 -18.71 -0.28
C ALA A 32 0.24 -18.03 0.11
N ASP A 33 -0.89 -18.65 -0.25
CA ASP A 33 -2.25 -18.12 -0.06
C ASP A 33 -2.51 -17.61 1.36
N LYS A 34 -2.10 -18.38 2.40
CA LYS A 34 -2.21 -17.94 3.81
C LYS A 34 -1.42 -16.66 4.09
N THR A 35 -0.19 -16.56 3.58
CA THR A 35 0.68 -15.40 3.81
C THR A 35 0.14 -14.18 3.06
N LEU A 36 -0.33 -14.38 1.82
CA LEU A 36 -0.99 -13.33 1.04
C LEU A 36 -2.24 -12.81 1.76
N LEU A 37 -3.09 -13.69 2.28
CA LEU A 37 -4.28 -13.29 3.03
C LEU A 37 -3.90 -12.49 4.29
N ILE A 38 -2.93 -12.96 5.07
CA ILE A 38 -2.47 -12.22 6.26
C ILE A 38 -1.95 -10.84 5.86
N TYR A 39 -1.13 -10.75 4.81
CA TYR A 39 -0.65 -9.48 4.27
C TYR A 39 -1.82 -8.55 3.91
N LEU A 40 -2.78 -9.01 3.11
CA LEU A 40 -3.93 -8.20 2.67
C LEU A 40 -4.80 -7.73 3.83
N VAL A 41 -5.06 -8.58 4.83
CA VAL A 41 -5.84 -8.20 6.01
C VAL A 41 -5.16 -7.08 6.81
N GLN A 42 -3.83 -7.07 6.87
CA GLN A 42 -3.08 -5.96 7.49
C GLN A 42 -3.08 -4.72 6.59
N ASP A 43 -2.89 -4.91 5.28
CA ASP A 43 -2.78 -3.83 4.31
C ASP A 43 -4.10 -3.05 4.14
N VAL A 44 -5.25 -3.71 4.23
CA VAL A 44 -6.57 -3.03 4.28
C VAL A 44 -6.67 -2.06 5.46
N LYS A 45 -6.08 -2.40 6.63
CA LYS A 45 -6.09 -1.50 7.81
C LYS A 45 -5.18 -0.30 7.57
N TYR A 46 -4.02 -0.53 6.96
CA TYR A 46 -3.09 0.51 6.53
C TYR A 46 -3.76 1.46 5.52
N PHE A 47 -4.34 0.89 4.46
CA PHE A 47 -4.95 1.61 3.34
C PHE A 47 -6.03 2.60 3.80
N ASN A 48 -6.90 2.18 4.71
CA ASN A 48 -7.93 3.05 5.27
C ASN A 48 -7.38 4.29 6.00
N LEU A 49 -6.23 4.17 6.67
CA LEU A 49 -5.56 5.32 7.29
C LEU A 49 -4.77 6.12 6.26
N TYR A 50 -4.12 5.45 5.30
CA TYR A 50 -3.41 6.09 4.20
C TYR A 50 -4.32 7.03 3.41
N MET A 51 -5.54 6.63 3.07
CA MET A 51 -6.52 7.48 2.40
C MET A 51 -6.84 8.77 3.17
N LYS A 52 -6.99 8.67 4.50
CA LYS A 52 -7.18 9.85 5.35
C LYS A 52 -5.95 10.76 5.35
N ILE A 53 -4.74 10.18 5.27
CA ILE A 53 -3.49 10.94 5.19
C ILE A 53 -3.39 11.67 3.85
N VAL A 54 -3.73 11.04 2.72
CA VAL A 54 -3.76 11.71 1.41
C VAL A 54 -4.71 12.90 1.45
N LEU A 55 -5.94 12.71 1.95
CA LEU A 55 -6.93 13.77 2.08
C LEU A 55 -6.46 14.92 2.99
N LYS A 56 -5.85 14.59 4.13
CA LYS A 56 -5.27 15.60 5.03
C LYS A 56 -4.14 16.37 4.34
N THR A 57 -3.27 15.68 3.60
CA THR A 57 -2.14 16.31 2.90
C THR A 57 -2.64 17.25 1.81
N ALA A 58 -3.70 16.86 1.10
CA ALA A 58 -4.38 17.71 0.13
C ALA A 58 -4.98 18.96 0.79
N TYR A 59 -5.61 18.81 1.96
CA TYR A 59 -6.15 19.94 2.73
C TYR A 59 -5.08 20.93 3.19
N LEU A 60 -3.91 20.44 3.60
CA LEU A 60 -2.77 21.27 4.02
C LEU A 60 -1.98 21.88 2.85
N CYS A 61 -2.29 21.49 1.62
CA CYS A 61 -1.52 21.87 0.45
C CYS A 61 -1.67 23.37 0.15
N PRO A 62 -0.57 24.15 0.11
CA PRO A 62 -0.64 25.58 -0.16
C PRO A 62 -0.80 25.93 -1.66
N ASP A 63 -0.57 24.96 -2.56
CA ASP A 63 -0.65 25.14 -4.02
C ASP A 63 -1.99 24.63 -4.57
N GLU A 64 -2.83 25.52 -5.08
CA GLU A 64 -4.13 25.16 -5.68
C GLU A 64 -4.00 24.14 -6.83
N ALA A 65 -2.93 24.22 -7.62
CA ALA A 65 -2.68 23.27 -8.70
C ALA A 65 -2.34 21.87 -8.17
N ALA A 66 -1.66 21.79 -7.01
CA ALA A 66 -1.38 20.54 -6.32
C ALA A 66 -2.64 19.93 -5.71
N THR A 67 -3.58 20.74 -5.20
CA THR A 67 -4.87 20.26 -4.70
C THR A 67 -5.67 19.50 -5.76
N ILE A 68 -5.68 19.98 -7.01
CA ILE A 68 -6.31 19.25 -8.13
C ILE A 68 -5.58 17.92 -8.41
N ARG A 69 -4.24 17.90 -8.32
CA ARG A 69 -3.47 16.65 -8.49
C ARG A 69 -3.81 15.63 -7.41
N PHE A 70 -3.92 16.05 -6.15
CA PHE A 70 -4.39 15.18 -5.06
C PHE A 70 -5.80 14.68 -5.29
N GLY A 71 -6.72 15.55 -5.76
CA GLY A 71 -8.09 15.12 -6.10
C GLY A 71 -8.12 14.01 -7.16
N LYS A 72 -7.28 14.12 -8.20
CA LYS A 72 -7.10 13.07 -9.21
C LYS A 72 -6.51 11.78 -8.61
N GLN A 73 -5.51 11.90 -7.74
CA GLN A 73 -4.90 10.75 -7.08
C GLN A 73 -5.90 10.01 -6.17
N VAL A 74 -6.68 10.75 -5.37
CA VAL A 74 -7.75 10.17 -4.54
C VAL A 74 -8.78 9.46 -5.40
N GLY A 75 -9.22 10.09 -6.50
CA GLY A 75 -10.16 9.47 -7.45
C GLY A 75 -9.62 8.19 -8.09
N PHE A 76 -8.33 8.18 -8.47
CA PHE A 76 -7.65 6.99 -8.99
C PHE A 76 -7.64 5.85 -7.96
N ILE A 77 -7.13 6.13 -6.75
CA ILE A 77 -7.03 5.13 -5.68
C ILE A 77 -8.43 4.59 -5.30
N SER A 78 -9.44 5.47 -5.23
CA SER A 78 -10.79 5.09 -4.84
C SER A 78 -11.54 4.28 -5.92
N ASN A 79 -11.06 4.28 -7.16
CA ASN A 79 -11.66 3.54 -8.27
C ASN A 79 -10.93 2.22 -8.54
N ASP A 80 -9.60 2.25 -8.65
CA ASP A 80 -8.81 1.11 -9.12
C ASP A 80 -8.49 0.10 -8.00
N GLU A 81 -8.50 0.52 -6.73
CA GLU A 81 -8.21 -0.39 -5.60
C GLU A 81 -9.46 -0.87 -4.84
N ASN A 82 -10.64 -0.35 -5.15
CA ASN A 82 -11.84 -0.56 -4.33
C ASN A 82 -12.28 -2.04 -4.24
N ASP A 83 -12.03 -2.84 -5.28
CA ASP A 83 -12.44 -4.24 -5.30
C ASP A 83 -11.27 -5.24 -5.21
N TYR A 84 -10.01 -4.80 -5.31
CA TYR A 84 -8.84 -5.69 -5.33
C TYR A 84 -8.73 -6.49 -4.03
N PHE A 85 -8.77 -5.80 -2.88
CA PHE A 85 -8.63 -6.43 -1.57
C PHE A 85 -9.77 -7.43 -1.33
N GLU A 86 -11.01 -7.01 -1.54
CA GLU A 86 -12.20 -7.83 -1.31
C GLU A 86 -12.18 -9.08 -2.20
N ARG A 87 -11.98 -8.91 -3.51
CA ARG A 87 -11.96 -10.03 -4.47
C ARG A 87 -10.84 -11.02 -4.20
N THR A 88 -9.66 -10.53 -3.82
CA THR A 88 -8.52 -11.41 -3.54
C THR A 88 -8.73 -12.17 -2.22
N ILE A 89 -9.23 -11.51 -1.19
CA ILE A 89 -9.56 -12.15 0.09
C ILE A 89 -10.65 -13.22 -0.11
N ASP A 90 -11.72 -12.91 -0.85
CA ASP A 90 -12.81 -13.85 -1.13
C ASP A 90 -12.32 -15.07 -1.92
N LEU A 91 -11.45 -14.87 -2.92
CA LEU A 91 -10.85 -15.97 -3.68
C LEU A 91 -10.04 -16.90 -2.77
N LEU A 92 -9.25 -16.35 -1.84
CA LEU A 92 -8.40 -17.13 -0.93
C LEU A 92 -9.24 -17.89 0.11
N CYS A 93 -10.23 -17.25 0.71
CA CYS A 93 -11.17 -17.91 1.63
C CYS A 93 -12.01 -18.98 0.92
N GLY A 94 -12.38 -18.77 -0.34
CA GLY A 94 -13.07 -19.77 -1.16
C GLY A 94 -12.22 -21.01 -1.47
N ARG A 95 -10.88 -20.88 -1.47
CA ARG A 95 -9.94 -22.01 -1.64
C ARG A 95 -9.67 -22.75 -0.32
N ASP A 96 -9.64 -22.02 0.80
CA ASP A 96 -9.44 -22.57 2.13
C ASP A 96 -10.25 -21.78 3.16
N SER A 97 -11.40 -22.32 3.56
CA SER A 97 -12.29 -21.67 4.53
C SER A 97 -11.69 -21.54 5.93
N SER A 98 -10.62 -22.27 6.25
CA SER A 98 -9.93 -22.12 7.54
C SER A 98 -9.23 -20.75 7.68
N LEU A 99 -9.03 -20.06 6.55
CA LEU A 99 -8.45 -18.72 6.47
C LEU A 99 -9.40 -17.61 6.94
N GLU A 100 -10.72 -17.83 6.90
CA GLU A 100 -11.74 -16.83 7.28
C GLU A 100 -11.54 -16.28 8.70
N ARG A 101 -10.93 -17.08 9.59
CA ARG A 101 -10.59 -16.64 10.96
C ARG A 101 -9.79 -15.34 11.00
N TYR A 102 -8.91 -15.11 10.02
CA TYR A 102 -8.07 -13.90 9.96
C TYR A 102 -8.86 -12.68 9.50
N VAL A 103 -9.92 -12.88 8.70
CA VAL A 103 -10.77 -11.80 8.17
C VAL A 103 -11.87 -11.41 9.16
N ASN A 104 -12.42 -12.42 9.84
CA ASN A 104 -13.51 -12.29 10.80
C ASN A 104 -13.05 -11.69 12.12
N ASP A 105 -11.84 -12.03 12.57
CA ASP A 105 -11.24 -11.39 13.73
C ASP A 105 -10.72 -9.99 13.37
N LYS A 106 -11.53 -8.96 13.60
CA LYS A 106 -11.13 -7.56 13.37
C LYS A 106 -9.98 -7.11 14.29
N SER A 107 -9.76 -7.79 15.42
CA SER A 107 -8.66 -7.54 16.35
C SER A 107 -7.34 -8.17 15.92
N PHE A 108 -7.36 -9.05 14.91
CA PHE A 108 -6.16 -9.66 14.35
C PHE A 108 -5.28 -8.59 13.69
N VAL A 109 -4.24 -8.17 14.40
CA VAL A 109 -3.22 -7.22 13.95
C VAL A 109 -1.86 -7.71 14.45
N LEU A 110 -0.87 -7.74 13.56
CA LEU A 110 0.51 -8.08 13.92
C LEU A 110 1.12 -6.94 14.77
N ASP A 111 2.04 -7.25 15.69
CA ASP A 111 2.53 -6.26 16.66
C ASP A 111 3.31 -5.12 16.01
N GLU A 112 4.09 -5.40 14.97
CA GLU A 112 4.78 -4.40 14.15
C GLU A 112 3.77 -3.52 13.41
N VAL A 113 2.69 -4.12 12.91
CA VAL A 113 1.60 -3.38 12.23
C VAL A 113 0.86 -2.50 13.22
N LYS A 114 0.60 -2.95 14.46
CA LYS A 114 -0.02 -2.11 15.51
C LYS A 114 0.78 -0.84 15.76
N GLN A 115 2.10 -0.95 15.86
CA GLN A 115 2.98 0.19 16.07
C GLN A 115 2.88 1.18 14.90
N TYR A 116 2.88 0.68 13.67
CA TYR A 116 2.73 1.53 12.50
C TYR A 116 1.34 2.18 12.41
N LEU A 117 0.25 1.43 12.63
CA LEU A 117 -1.11 1.97 12.69
C LEU A 117 -1.27 3.06 13.76
N SER A 118 -0.54 2.98 14.88
CA SER A 118 -0.51 4.04 15.89
C SER A 118 0.12 5.33 15.35
N LEU A 119 1.23 5.23 14.61
CA LEU A 119 1.83 6.37 13.90
C LEU A 119 0.83 6.97 12.89
N LEU A 120 0.19 6.14 12.06
CA LEU A 120 -0.78 6.61 11.06
C LEU A 120 -2.01 7.26 11.69
N THR A 121 -2.47 6.71 12.82
CA THR A 121 -3.57 7.29 13.60
C THR A 121 -3.19 8.67 14.13
N ARG A 122 -1.96 8.87 14.60
CA ARG A 122 -1.47 10.20 14.98
C ARG A 122 -1.42 11.15 13.78
N LEU A 123 -0.90 10.70 12.64
CA LEU A 123 -0.81 11.50 11.41
C LEU A 123 -2.19 11.96 10.93
N THR A 124 -3.23 11.13 11.09
CA THR A 124 -4.61 11.44 10.68
C THR A 124 -5.38 12.30 11.68
N THR A 125 -5.31 11.99 12.98
CA THR A 125 -6.18 12.62 13.99
C THR A 125 -5.67 13.96 14.51
N ARG A 126 -4.35 14.21 14.46
CA ARG A 126 -3.77 15.45 14.99
C ARG A 126 -3.51 16.43 13.86
N LEU A 127 -4.55 17.16 13.46
CA LEU A 127 -4.52 18.03 12.28
C LEU A 127 -3.46 19.14 12.38
N GLN A 128 -3.24 19.70 13.57
CA GLN A 128 -2.33 20.83 13.80
C GLN A 128 -0.88 20.39 14.12
N ASP A 129 -0.64 19.12 14.39
CA ASP A 129 0.67 18.62 14.85
C ASP A 129 1.67 18.39 13.71
N TYR A 130 1.23 18.42 12.45
CA TYR A 130 2.06 18.06 11.29
C TYR A 130 1.94 19.07 10.16
N SER A 131 3.07 19.55 9.64
CA SER A 131 3.12 20.46 8.50
C SER A 131 2.88 19.71 7.17
N TYR A 132 2.53 20.46 6.12
CA TYR A 132 2.42 19.92 4.77
C TYR A 132 3.68 19.14 4.35
N ASP A 133 4.87 19.69 4.60
CA ASP A 133 6.15 19.06 4.23
C ASP A 133 6.36 17.71 4.93
N GLN A 134 5.99 17.60 6.22
CA GLN A 134 6.05 16.35 6.95
C GLN A 134 5.08 15.31 6.38
N MET A 135 3.87 15.74 6.03
CA MET A 135 2.85 14.86 5.45
C MET A 135 3.22 14.38 4.04
N VAL A 136 3.75 15.26 3.19
CA VAL A 136 4.27 14.90 1.86
C VAL A 136 5.48 13.99 1.96
N THR A 137 6.37 14.22 2.93
CA THR A 137 7.51 13.33 3.18
C THR A 137 7.03 11.93 3.50
N TYR A 138 6.04 11.80 4.41
CA TYR A 138 5.43 10.51 4.71
C TYR A 138 4.83 9.84 3.45
N LEU A 139 3.98 10.55 2.69
CA LEU A 139 3.36 10.00 1.48
C LEU A 139 4.42 9.53 0.49
N TRP A 140 5.44 10.36 0.25
CA TRP A 140 6.52 10.02 -0.66
C TRP A 140 7.28 8.78 -0.20
N THR A 141 7.60 8.66 1.10
CA THR A 141 8.32 7.47 1.63
C THR A 141 7.55 6.18 1.47
N THR A 142 6.21 6.21 1.59
CA THR A 142 5.36 5.05 1.28
C THR A 142 5.40 4.75 -0.21
N GLU A 143 5.09 5.75 -1.04
CA GLU A 143 4.89 5.56 -2.48
C GLU A 143 6.17 5.10 -3.19
N VAL A 144 7.33 5.60 -2.76
CA VAL A 144 8.60 5.20 -3.38
C VAL A 144 8.91 3.72 -3.12
N VAL A 145 8.50 3.14 -1.99
CA VAL A 145 8.68 1.70 -1.70
C VAL A 145 7.84 0.87 -2.67
N TYR A 146 6.54 1.15 -2.78
CA TYR A 146 5.64 0.48 -3.72
C TYR A 146 6.07 0.66 -5.18
N LEU A 147 6.55 1.86 -5.54
CA LEU A 147 7.10 2.12 -6.86
C LEU A 147 8.34 1.26 -7.15
N ARG A 148 9.24 1.07 -6.17
CA ARG A 148 10.39 0.16 -6.34
C ARG A 148 9.95 -1.28 -6.51
N TRP A 149 8.94 -1.74 -5.77
CA TRP A 149 8.39 -3.09 -5.94
C TRP A 149 7.89 -3.29 -7.38
N ALA A 150 7.06 -2.37 -7.88
CA ALA A 150 6.54 -2.42 -9.25
C ALA A 150 7.65 -2.37 -10.30
N GLN A 151 8.62 -1.46 -10.15
CA GLN A 151 9.76 -1.33 -11.08
C GLN A 151 10.63 -2.58 -11.11
N LYS A 152 10.88 -3.22 -9.96
CA LYS A 152 11.63 -4.48 -9.88
C LYS A 152 10.86 -5.61 -10.55
N ALA A 153 9.57 -5.74 -10.24
CA ALA A 153 8.73 -6.75 -10.85
C ALA A 153 8.68 -6.62 -12.38
N LEU A 154 8.57 -5.40 -12.91
CA LEU A 154 8.54 -5.14 -14.36
C LEU A 154 9.85 -5.46 -15.07
N LYS A 155 10.98 -5.45 -14.35
CA LYS A 155 12.31 -5.77 -14.91
C LYS A 155 12.68 -7.25 -14.78
N ASP A 156 12.00 -8.01 -13.93
CA ASP A 156 12.29 -9.42 -13.72
C ASP A 156 11.57 -10.27 -14.79
N PRO A 157 12.32 -10.94 -15.71
CA PRO A 157 11.73 -11.77 -16.76
C PRO A 157 11.04 -13.03 -16.23
N ASN A 158 11.27 -13.39 -14.96
CA ASN A 158 10.65 -14.56 -14.34
C ASN A 158 9.28 -14.28 -13.74
N VAL A 159 8.85 -13.00 -13.71
CA VAL A 159 7.52 -12.65 -13.22
C VAL A 159 6.50 -12.94 -14.32
N PRO A 160 5.51 -13.81 -14.10
CA PRO A 160 4.53 -14.17 -15.11
C PRO A 160 3.82 -12.95 -15.72
N SER A 161 3.62 -12.96 -17.04
CA SER A 161 2.96 -11.87 -17.76
C SER A 161 1.45 -11.79 -17.49
N ASP A 162 0.85 -12.88 -17.02
CA ASP A 162 -0.57 -13.12 -16.81
C ASP A 162 -1.00 -13.06 -15.34
N LEU A 163 -0.18 -12.48 -14.45
CA LEU A 163 -0.56 -12.29 -13.06
C LEU A 163 -1.84 -11.45 -12.96
N HIS A 164 -2.80 -11.94 -12.18
CA HIS A 164 -4.12 -11.33 -12.04
C HIS A 164 -4.11 -9.87 -11.55
N TRP A 165 -3.05 -9.44 -10.86
CA TRP A 165 -2.82 -8.04 -10.45
C TRP A 165 -2.04 -7.19 -11.48
N ARG A 166 -1.43 -7.81 -12.51
CA ARG A 166 -0.90 -7.13 -13.71
C ARG A 166 -1.97 -6.85 -14.75
N LEU A 167 -3.16 -7.43 -14.59
CA LEU A 167 -4.31 -7.11 -15.43
C LEU A 167 -4.72 -5.68 -15.11
N LYS A 168 -4.31 -4.77 -16.00
CA LYS A 168 -4.84 -3.40 -16.10
C LYS A 168 -6.33 -3.42 -15.81
N GLY A 169 -6.78 -2.43 -15.03
CA GLY A 169 -8.19 -2.14 -14.85
C GLY A 169 -8.98 -2.37 -16.13
N SER A 170 -10.06 -3.14 -15.98
CA SER A 170 -11.19 -3.20 -16.91
C SER A 170 -10.87 -3.35 -18.42
N LEU A 171 -10.64 -4.57 -18.89
CA LEU A 171 -11.06 -4.94 -20.25
C LEU A 171 -11.72 -6.32 -20.26
N GLY A 172 -13.06 -6.30 -20.31
CA GLY A 172 -13.88 -7.41 -20.82
C GLY A 172 -14.77 -8.11 -19.80
N LYS A 173 -15.79 -7.41 -19.29
CA LYS A 173 -17.08 -8.09 -19.08
C LYS A 173 -17.67 -8.40 -20.47
N PRO A 174 -18.39 -9.52 -20.67
CA PRO A 174 -19.61 -9.43 -21.48
C PRO A 174 -20.67 -8.61 -20.74
#